data_AF-A0A2V6F5X4-F1
#
_entry.id   AF-A0A2V6F5X4-F1
#
_cell.length_a   1.000
_cell.length_b   1.000
_cell.length_c   1.000
_cell.angle_alpha   90.00
_cell.angle_beta   90.00
_cell.angle_gamma   90.00
#
_symmetry.space_group_name_H-M   'P 1'
#
loop_
_entity.id
_entity.type
_entity.pdbx_description
1 polymer ?
#
loop_
_entity_poly.entity_id
_entity_poly.type
_entity_poly.pdbx_seq_one_letter_code
_entity_poly.pdbx_strand_id
1 'polypeptide(L)'
;MGIVLILYSSIEGFVIPYFASPRIGLSVHTLGATEGVLLLALGLLWPKLALRADASRLAFWCLLYSALAILAAYTTAAAWGVGNETIMLAGELPHGLDHGTAFQETLIKILS
;
A
#
# COMPACT_ATOMS: atom_id res chain seq x y z
N MET A 1 -18.19 -3.01 4.75
CA MET A 1 -16.77 -3.19 5.08
C MET A 1 -15.86 -2.64 3.99
N GLY A 2 -16.02 -3.01 2.70
CA GLY A 2 -15.26 -2.37 1.60
C GLY A 2 -15.32 -0.85 1.60
N ILE A 3 -16.52 -0.25 1.79
CA ILE A 3 -16.68 1.21 1.94
C ILE A 3 -15.88 1.78 3.11
N VAL A 4 -15.80 1.07 4.24
CA VAL A 4 -15.06 1.53 5.43
C VAL A 4 -13.55 1.54 5.15
N LEU A 5 -13.03 0.55 4.42
CA LEU A 5 -11.62 0.51 4.01
C LEU A 5 -11.29 1.58 2.96
N ILE A 6 -12.21 1.86 2.04
CA ILE A 6 -12.08 2.97 1.08
C ILE A 6 -12.03 4.31 1.82
N LEU A 7 -12.92 4.52 2.81
CA LEU A 7 -12.92 5.73 3.64
C LEU A 7 -11.65 5.84 4.49
N TYR A 8 -11.20 4.74 5.08
CA TYR A 8 -9.94 4.68 5.83
C TYR A 8 -8.75 5.07 4.94
N SER A 9 -8.58 4.44 3.77
CA SER A 9 -7.52 4.76 2.81
C SER A 9 -7.59 6.21 2.33
N SER A 10 -8.80 6.75 2.12
CA SER A 10 -9.00 8.15 1.72
C SER A 10 -8.54 9.14 2.80
N ILE A 11 -8.77 8.83 4.07
CA ILE A 11 -8.35 9.68 5.20
C ILE A 11 -6.85 9.50 5.48
N GLU A 12 -6.34 8.27 5.40
CA GLU A 12 -4.93 7.95 5.58
C GLU A 12 -4.05 8.66 4.55
N GLY A 13 -4.57 8.92 3.34
CA GLY A 13 -3.91 9.69 2.29
C GLY A 13 -3.35 11.05 2.76
N PHE A 14 -4.01 11.68 3.73
CA PHE A 14 -3.59 12.96 4.32
C PHE A 14 -2.48 12.82 5.38
N VAL A 15 -2.30 11.62 5.92
CA VAL A 15 -1.29 11.29 6.95
C VAL A 15 0.02 10.81 6.33
N ILE A 16 0.02 10.46 5.03
CA ILE A 16 1.20 10.01 4.27
C ILE A 16 2.47 10.84 4.53
N PRO A 17 2.44 12.20 4.52
CA PRO A 17 3.64 13.01 4.71
C PRO A 17 4.27 12.89 6.11
N TYR A 18 3.50 12.40 7.09
CA TYR A 18 3.92 12.27 8.48
C TYR A 18 4.45 10.88 8.83
N PHE A 19 4.40 9.92 7.91
CA PHE A 19 5.01 8.60 8.12
C PHE A 19 6.54 8.67 8.03
N ALA A 20 7.21 7.84 8.83
CA ALA A 20 8.67 7.72 8.85
C ALA A 20 9.24 7.27 7.49
N SER A 21 8.47 6.50 6.70
CA SER A 21 8.73 6.29 5.28
C SER A 21 7.51 6.71 4.43
N PRO A 22 7.53 7.91 3.82
CA PRO A 22 6.45 8.38 2.95
C PRO A 22 6.17 7.45 1.76
N ARG A 23 7.19 6.72 1.28
CA ARG A 23 7.05 5.73 0.19
C ARG A 23 6.20 4.54 0.60
N ILE A 24 6.49 3.93 1.76
CA ILE A 24 5.65 2.83 2.24
C ILE A 24 4.26 3.36 2.60
N GLY A 25 4.15 4.60 3.10
CA GLY A 25 2.87 5.32 3.27
C GLY A 25 2.03 5.39 1.98
N LEU A 26 2.64 5.74 0.85
CA LEU A 26 1.98 5.70 -0.48
C LEU A 26 1.55 4.27 -0.87
N SER A 27 2.37 3.26 -0.56
CA SER A 27 1.99 1.86 -0.75
C SER A 27 0.80 1.47 0.12
N VAL A 28 0.73 1.91 1.38
CA VAL A 28 -0.43 1.64 2.26
C VAL A 28 -1.70 2.25 1.68
N HIS A 29 -1.63 3.50 1.20
CA HIS A 29 -2.77 4.19 0.61
C HIS A 29 -3.30 3.46 -0.64
N THR A 30 -2.42 3.16 -1.59
CA THR A 30 -2.78 2.46 -2.84
C THR A 30 -3.26 1.02 -2.59
N LEU A 31 -2.65 0.32 -1.64
CA LEU A 31 -3.05 -1.02 -1.25
C LEU A 31 -4.43 -1.02 -0.57
N GLY A 32 -4.67 -0.10 0.35
CA GLY A 32 -5.97 0.07 1.02
C GLY A 32 -7.09 0.43 0.04
N ALA A 33 -6.81 1.26 -0.96
CA ALA A 33 -7.77 1.58 -2.02
C ALA A 33 -8.13 0.34 -2.86
N THR A 34 -7.11 -0.43 -3.27
CA THR A 34 -7.29 -1.63 -4.10
C THR A 34 -8.04 -2.73 -3.34
N GLU A 35 -7.67 -2.99 -2.08
CA GLU A 35 -8.40 -3.95 -1.23
C GLU A 35 -9.83 -3.50 -0.95
N GLY A 36 -10.05 -2.21 -0.74
CA GLY A 36 -11.37 -1.63 -0.57
C GLY A 36 -12.28 -1.87 -1.78
N VAL A 37 -11.78 -1.64 -2.99
CA VAL A 37 -12.50 -1.92 -4.25
C VAL A 37 -12.77 -3.41 -4.41
N LEU A 38 -11.77 -4.26 -4.14
CA LEU A 38 -11.92 -5.72 -4.22
C LEU A 38 -13.04 -6.22 -3.30
N LEU A 39 -13.02 -5.82 -2.02
CA LEU A 39 -14.04 -6.23 -1.05
C LEU A 39 -15.41 -5.66 -1.37
N LEU A 40 -15.49 -4.48 -1.97
CA LEU A 40 -16.74 -3.89 -2.43
C LEU A 40 -17.32 -4.67 -3.61
N ALA A 41 -16.50 -4.97 -4.62
CA ALA A 41 -16.90 -5.79 -5.77
C ALA A 41 -17.33 -7.19 -5.33
N LEU A 42 -16.58 -7.81 -4.42
CA LEU A 42 -16.90 -9.14 -3.90
C LEU A 42 -18.16 -9.14 -3.03
N GLY A 43 -18.41 -8.08 -2.26
CA GLY A 43 -19.65 -7.88 -1.52
C GLY A 43 -20.88 -7.74 -2.43
N LEU A 44 -20.74 -7.05 -3.57
CA LEU A 44 -21.79 -6.96 -4.59
C LEU A 44 -22.04 -8.30 -5.29
N LEU A 45 -20.98 -9.08 -5.51
CA LEU A 45 -21.07 -10.39 -6.14
C LEU A 45 -21.54 -11.47 -5.16
N TRP A 46 -21.44 -11.23 -3.85
CA TRP A 46 -21.73 -12.18 -2.76
C TRP A 46 -23.05 -12.96 -2.92
N PRO A 47 -24.19 -12.33 -3.28
CA PRO A 47 -25.45 -13.04 -3.46
C PRO A 47 -25.46 -14.00 -4.66
N LYS A 48 -24.54 -13.82 -5.61
CA LYS A 48 -24.38 -14.70 -6.79
C LYS A 48 -23.41 -15.86 -6.53
N LEU A 49 -22.68 -15.85 -5.40
CA LEU A 49 -21.82 -16.97 -5.04
C LEU A 49 -22.66 -18.11 -4.47
N ALA A 50 -22.75 -19.20 -5.23
CA ALA A 50 -23.35 -20.46 -4.78
C ALA A 50 -22.41 -21.21 -3.83
N LEU A 51 -22.16 -20.64 -2.64
CA LEU A 51 -21.35 -21.24 -1.59
C LEU A 51 -22.22 -21.94 -0.56
N ARG A 52 -21.72 -23.06 -0.04
CA ARG A 52 -22.30 -23.74 1.13
C ARG A 52 -22.19 -22.81 2.34
N ALA A 53 -23.18 -22.83 3.25
CA ALA A 53 -23.30 -21.81 4.31
C ALA A 53 -22.06 -21.68 5.22
N ASP A 54 -21.42 -22.80 5.51
CA ASP A 54 -20.16 -22.90 6.25
C ASP A 54 -18.97 -22.34 5.46
N ALA A 55 -18.85 -22.69 4.19
CA ALA A 55 -17.81 -22.16 3.30
C ALA A 55 -17.96 -20.65 3.07
N SER A 56 -19.19 -20.14 2.93
CA SER A 56 -19.48 -18.71 2.80
C SER A 56 -19.03 -17.95 4.05
N ARG A 57 -19.32 -18.48 5.24
CA ARG A 57 -18.92 -17.85 6.50
C ARG A 57 -17.39 -17.85 6.67
N LEU A 58 -16.72 -18.95 6.34
CA LEU A 58 -15.26 -19.04 6.40
C LEU A 58 -14.61 -18.06 5.40
N ALA A 59 -15.10 -18.02 4.16
CA ALA A 59 -14.61 -17.10 3.14
C ALA A 59 -14.75 -15.66 3.60
N PHE A 60 -15.91 -15.27 4.14
CA PHE A 60 -16.15 -13.93 4.65
C PHE A 60 -15.13 -13.52 5.70
N TRP A 61 -14.88 -14.37 6.70
CA TRP A 61 -13.91 -14.09 7.76
C TRP A 61 -12.47 -14.10 7.27
N CYS A 62 -12.10 -15.01 6.37
CA CYS A 62 -10.76 -15.03 5.77
C CYS A 62 -10.46 -13.75 5.00
N LEU A 63 -11.41 -13.29 4.16
CA LEU A 63 -11.26 -12.07 3.37
C LEU A 63 -11.17 -10.82 4.25
N LEU A 64 -11.97 -10.77 5.31
CA LEU A 64 -11.92 -9.68 6.27
C LEU A 64 -10.60 -9.68 7.04
N TYR A 65 -10.16 -10.85 7.50
CA TYR A 65 -8.92 -10.99 8.24
C TYR A 65 -7.71 -10.65 7.37
N SER A 66 -7.64 -11.11 6.12
CA SER A 66 -6.49 -10.82 5.26
C SER A 66 -6.34 -9.33 5.00
N ALA A 67 -7.44 -8.64 4.67
CA ALA A 67 -7.40 -7.21 4.41
C ALA A 67 -6.93 -6.41 5.63
N LEU A 68 -7.47 -6.73 6.82
CA LEU A 68 -7.04 -6.07 8.05
C LEU A 68 -5.59 -6.39 8.41
N ALA A 69 -5.16 -7.64 8.26
CA ALA A 69 -3.80 -8.06 8.57
C ALA A 69 -2.75 -7.42 7.64
N ILE A 70 -3.04 -7.37 6.33
CA ILE A 70 -2.15 -6.72 5.35
C ILE A 70 -2.07 -5.23 5.64
N LEU A 71 -3.20 -4.56 5.84
CA LEU A 71 -3.23 -3.13 6.14
C LEU A 71 -2.49 -2.81 7.44
N ALA A 72 -2.67 -3.62 8.49
CA ALA A 72 -1.95 -3.47 9.77
C ALA A 72 -0.43 -3.68 9.61
N ALA A 73 -0.01 -4.66 8.82
CA ALA A 73 1.41 -4.89 8.56
C ALA A 73 2.05 -3.73 7.80
N TYR A 74 1.38 -3.23 6.75
CA TYR A 74 1.88 -2.12 5.92
C TYR A 74 1.89 -0.78 6.68
N THR A 75 0.85 -0.48 7.46
CA THR A 75 0.82 0.71 8.33
C THR A 75 1.92 0.68 9.38
N THR A 76 2.14 -0.47 10.02
CA THR A 76 3.22 -0.64 11.00
C THR A 76 4.59 -0.49 10.32
N ALA A 77 4.78 -1.04 9.12
CA ALA A 77 6.00 -0.88 8.33
C ALA A 77 6.26 0.59 7.94
N ALA A 78 5.22 1.32 7.52
CA ALA A 78 5.31 2.75 7.20
C ALA A 78 5.65 3.60 8.43
N ALA A 79 5.04 3.29 9.58
CA ALA A 79 5.30 3.97 10.85
C ALA A 79 6.73 3.71 11.36
N TRP A 80 7.25 2.49 11.18
CA TRP A 80 8.60 2.12 11.60
C TRP A 80 9.70 2.54 10.60
N GLY A 81 9.32 3.08 9.44
CA GLY A 81 10.28 3.51 8.42
C GLY A 81 10.95 2.37 7.67
N VAL A 82 10.37 1.16 7.69
CA VAL A 82 10.90 0.00 6.94
C VAL A 82 11.02 0.38 5.46
N GLY A 83 12.17 0.11 4.85
CA GLY A 83 12.43 0.44 3.44
C GLY A 83 13.07 1.81 3.19
N ASN A 84 13.28 2.64 4.23
CA ASN A 84 14.15 3.82 4.12
C ASN A 84 15.62 3.42 3.95
N GLU A 85 16.04 2.34 4.62
CA GLU A 85 17.40 1.80 4.54
C GLU A 85 17.76 1.29 3.13
N THR A 86 16.79 0.73 2.38
CA THR A 86 17.00 0.36 0.97
C THR A 86 17.22 1.55 0.04
N ILE A 87 16.66 2.73 0.36
CA ILE A 87 16.97 3.97 -0.37
C ILE A 87 18.35 4.47 0.02
N MET A 88 18.72 4.39 1.30
CA MET A 88 20.06 4.75 1.77
C MET A 88 21.12 3.87 1.10
N LEU A 89 20.90 2.55 0.98
CA LEU A 89 21.78 1.64 0.23
C LEU A 89 21.78 1.84 -1.29
N ALA A 90 20.69 2.35 -1.88
CA ALA A 90 20.63 2.67 -3.30
C ALA A 90 21.20 4.07 -3.64
N GLY A 91 21.25 4.95 -2.64
CA GLY A 91 21.77 6.32 -2.74
C GLY A 91 23.19 6.51 -2.21
N GLU A 92 23.67 5.60 -1.34
CA GLU A 92 25.05 5.51 -0.86
C GLU A 92 25.67 4.24 -1.47
N LEU A 93 26.05 4.31 -2.73
CA LEU A 93 26.88 3.26 -3.32
C LEU A 93 28.28 3.35 -2.69
N PRO A 94 28.89 2.25 -2.23
CA PRO A 94 30.27 2.28 -1.79
C PRO A 94 31.14 2.83 -2.92
N HIS A 95 31.85 3.94 -2.66
CA HIS A 95 32.68 4.73 -3.59
C HIS A 95 32.03 5.93 -4.31
N GLY A 96 31.07 6.64 -3.71
CA GLY A 96 30.75 8.02 -4.12
C GLY A 96 30.15 8.15 -5.53
N LEU A 97 29.32 7.18 -5.91
CA LEU A 97 28.52 7.20 -7.14
C LEU A 97 27.13 7.81 -6.91
N ASP A 98 27.02 8.69 -5.91
CA ASP A 98 25.75 9.20 -5.38
C ASP A 98 25.14 10.31 -6.25
N HIS A 99 25.80 10.64 -7.37
CA HIS A 99 25.35 11.60 -8.37
C HIS A 99 25.45 11.00 -9.77
N GLY A 100 24.32 10.97 -10.50
CA GLY A 100 24.38 10.82 -11.95
C GLY A 100 25.17 11.98 -12.54
N THR A 101 25.92 11.74 -13.62
CA THR A 101 26.67 12.83 -14.27
C THR A 101 25.74 14.00 -14.60
N ALA A 102 26.20 15.25 -14.55
CA ALA A 102 25.36 16.44 -14.74
C ALA A 102 24.50 16.40 -16.03
N PHE A 103 24.97 15.66 -17.03
CA PHE A 103 24.25 15.37 -18.26
C PHE A 103 22.98 14.51 -18.04
N GLN A 104 23.05 13.48 -17.19
CA GLN A 104 21.91 12.61 -16.85
C GLN A 104 20.83 13.38 -16.08
N GLU A 105 21.21 14.21 -15.12
CA GLU A 105 20.24 15.05 -14.39
C GLU A 105 19.56 16.08 -15.31
N THR A 106 20.30 16.66 -16.25
CA THR A 106 19.76 17.62 -17.23
C THR A 106 18.78 16.93 -18.17
N LEU A 107 19.09 15.72 -18.62
CA LEU A 107 18.22 14.95 -19.50
C LEU A 107 16.91 14.54 -18.81
N ILE A 108 16.98 14.12 -17.54
CA ILE A 108 15.78 13.78 -16.75
C ILE A 108 14.86 15.00 -16.61
N LYS A 109 15.42 16.17 -16.28
CA LYS A 109 14.64 17.42 -16.12
C LYS A 109 13.96 17.91 -17.42
N ILE A 110 14.47 17.50 -18.58
CA ILE A 110 13.87 17.84 -19.88
C ILE A 110 12.77 16.83 -20.26
N LEU A 111 12.83 15.61 -19.74
CA LEU A 111 11.92 14.50 -20.10
C LEU A 111 10.79 14.26 -19.07
N SER A 112 10.88 14.81 -17.85
CA SER A 112 9.83 14.78 -16.81
C SER A 112 8.97 16.03 -16.82
#